data_AF-A0A948KDF1-F1
#
_entry.id   AF-A0A948KDF1-F1
#
_cell.length_a   1.000
_cell.length_b   1.000
_cell.length_c   1.000
_cell.angle_alpha   90.00
_cell.angle_beta   90.00
_cell.angle_gamma   90.00
#
_symmetry.space_group_name_H-M   'P 1'
#
loop_
_entity.id
_entity.type
_entity.pdbx_description
1 polymer ?
#
loop_
_entity_poly.entity_id
_entity_poly.type
_entity_poly.pdbx_seq_one_letter_code
_entity_poly.pdbx_strand_id
1 'polypeptide(L)'
;MTEEYVEQDILNCYDFLQHEKQTELRFINPNNPNEPARSLFVSTKEAFLQYCKTNNGQCNIYAGINERQEQGTKKEDVESIKTIVIDIDAIKPKGTAATEEELGKAEKVADKIITWFEEMGFAKPAKCMSGNGYQLWCAIPKIGIDGINRDVIETQAKAFYRLLIESFSGQGAQIDNIGDLPRIIKVIGTKSVKGEPTKERPHRISLSCNGFKRTEDQKLKDFILGLDAEKKQEPAPEKKELPKEQRPTLEQALADQKLADLFYGRIISQYQSRSEAEMALLCKLVWWGFSETEIRNIMRQSRIGKWADKSTAEHYQEWQLKKAFSFITETRKIQKDYPEEEVEEKIKEKPTITQSTFQLRTYLDFEKMKKDKRFLVEDLLYPKTVNMLFSPPAQFKSLLALHLAMQVATGKKFMGLKTKKYPVLLCDKENNDQIIKTRLQSLRKGQ
;
A
#
# COMPACT_ATOMS: atom_id res chain seq x y z
N MET A 1 -24.44 32.86 -15.34
CA MET A 1 -24.79 31.47 -14.97
C MET A 1 -23.48 30.76 -14.70
N THR A 2 -23.13 30.52 -13.44
CA THR A 2 -21.94 29.74 -13.09
C THR A 2 -22.17 28.32 -13.56
N GLU A 3 -21.40 27.86 -14.54
CA GLU A 3 -21.56 26.52 -15.10
C GLU A 3 -21.52 25.46 -13.99
N GLU A 4 -22.51 24.58 -13.93
CA GLU A 4 -22.61 23.54 -12.88
C GLU A 4 -21.73 22.32 -13.16
N TYR A 5 -21.12 22.27 -14.34
CA TYR A 5 -20.26 21.19 -14.86
C TYR A 5 -19.32 21.75 -15.94
N VAL A 6 -18.25 21.02 -16.27
CA VAL A 6 -17.34 21.35 -17.39
C VAL A 6 -17.54 20.33 -18.50
N GLU A 7 -18.29 20.72 -19.54
CA GLU A 7 -18.68 19.83 -20.65
C GLU A 7 -17.47 19.20 -21.35
N GLN A 8 -16.45 20.01 -21.66
CA GLN A 8 -15.26 19.53 -22.33
C GLN A 8 -14.52 18.45 -21.54
N ASP A 9 -14.47 18.56 -20.20
CA ASP A 9 -13.80 17.56 -19.36
C ASP A 9 -14.59 16.25 -19.27
N ILE A 10 -15.93 16.31 -19.30
CA ILE A 10 -16.79 15.12 -19.37
C ILE A 10 -16.53 14.38 -20.68
N LEU A 11 -16.51 15.11 -21.80
CA LEU A 11 -16.24 14.58 -23.13
C LEU A 11 -14.83 14.00 -23.22
N ASN A 12 -13.84 14.68 -22.64
CA ASN A 12 -12.47 14.21 -22.57
C ASN A 12 -12.33 12.91 -21.77
N CYS A 13 -13.10 12.72 -20.69
CA CYS A 13 -13.11 11.45 -19.95
C CYS A 13 -13.53 10.29 -20.86
N TYR A 14 -14.62 10.47 -21.61
CA TYR A 14 -15.12 9.45 -22.54
C TYR A 14 -14.07 9.10 -23.60
N ASP A 15 -13.48 10.12 -24.23
CA ASP A 15 -12.45 9.93 -25.26
C ASP A 15 -11.19 9.26 -24.70
N PHE A 16 -10.79 9.61 -23.46
CA PHE A 16 -9.58 9.07 -22.85
C PHE A 16 -9.70 7.57 -22.57
N LEU A 17 -10.89 7.08 -22.20
CA LEU A 17 -11.11 5.67 -21.88
C LEU A 17 -10.95 4.74 -23.10
N GLN A 18 -11.30 5.22 -24.31
CA GLN A 18 -11.23 4.45 -25.56
C GLN A 18 -11.88 3.06 -25.47
N HIS A 19 -13.05 2.97 -24.84
CA HIS A 19 -13.86 1.76 -24.88
C HIS A 19 -14.48 1.58 -26.28
N GLU A 20 -14.47 0.36 -26.79
CA GLU A 20 -14.95 0.00 -28.12
C GLU A 20 -16.44 -0.36 -28.09
N LYS A 21 -16.92 -0.95 -26.99
CA LYS A 21 -18.31 -1.40 -26.85
C LYS A 21 -19.20 -0.37 -26.15
N GLN A 22 -18.94 -0.15 -24.87
CA GLN A 22 -19.72 0.71 -24.00
C GLN A 22 -18.92 1.10 -22.75
N THR A 23 -19.30 2.21 -22.14
CA THR A 23 -18.77 2.68 -20.85
C THR A 23 -19.84 2.56 -19.79
N GLU A 24 -19.50 1.89 -18.68
CA GLU A 24 -20.32 1.91 -17.48
C GLU A 24 -20.30 3.31 -16.86
N LEU A 25 -21.46 3.90 -16.63
CA LEU A 25 -21.68 5.03 -15.74
C LEU A 25 -22.36 4.55 -14.46
N ARG A 26 -21.78 4.86 -13.31
CA ARG A 26 -22.30 4.52 -11.99
C ARG A 26 -22.65 5.78 -11.19
N PHE A 27 -23.87 5.81 -10.66
CA PHE A 27 -24.43 6.92 -9.90
C PHE A 27 -24.55 6.50 -8.45
N ILE A 28 -23.94 7.29 -7.55
CA ILE A 28 -23.92 7.01 -6.12
C ILE A 28 -24.52 8.21 -5.40
N ASN A 29 -25.59 7.99 -4.64
CA ASN A 29 -26.21 9.02 -3.82
C ASN A 29 -25.32 9.30 -2.59
N PRO A 30 -24.70 10.49 -2.47
CA PRO A 30 -23.84 10.81 -1.34
C PRO A 30 -24.61 10.98 -0.03
N ASN A 31 -25.91 11.25 -0.09
CA ASN A 31 -26.75 11.56 1.07
C ASN A 31 -27.45 10.31 1.64
N ASN A 32 -27.49 9.20 0.87
CA ASN A 32 -28.08 7.95 1.31
C ASN A 32 -27.15 6.76 1.01
N PRO A 33 -26.20 6.44 1.93
CA PRO A 33 -25.27 5.33 1.74
C PRO A 33 -25.91 3.94 1.62
N ASN A 34 -27.18 3.81 2.03
CA ASN A 34 -27.92 2.54 1.95
C ASN A 34 -28.65 2.39 0.61
N GLU A 35 -28.74 3.46 -0.19
CA GLU A 35 -29.32 3.38 -1.53
C GLU A 35 -28.35 2.62 -2.46
N PRO A 36 -28.83 1.59 -3.18
CA PRO A 36 -27.97 0.85 -4.08
C PRO A 36 -27.48 1.76 -5.21
N ALA A 37 -26.18 1.67 -5.52
CA ALA A 37 -25.62 2.38 -6.66
C ALA A 37 -26.31 1.92 -7.95
N ARG A 38 -26.72 2.88 -8.78
CA ARG A 38 -27.33 2.62 -10.09
C ARG A 38 -26.24 2.60 -11.16
N SER A 39 -26.23 1.58 -12.01
CA SER A 39 -25.33 1.51 -13.16
C SER A 39 -26.14 1.61 -14.46
N LEU A 40 -25.59 2.29 -15.46
CA LEU A 40 -26.07 2.28 -16.84
C LEU A 40 -24.88 2.21 -17.78
N PHE A 41 -25.13 1.89 -19.04
CA PHE A 41 -24.09 1.68 -20.03
C PHE A 41 -24.36 2.52 -21.28
N VAL A 42 -23.34 3.21 -21.77
CA VAL A 42 -23.43 4.11 -22.93
C VAL A 42 -22.37 3.78 -23.96
N SER A 43 -22.77 3.79 -25.23
CA SER A 43 -21.88 3.52 -26.37
C SER A 43 -21.60 4.77 -27.21
N THR A 44 -22.17 5.92 -26.85
CA THR A 44 -21.94 7.19 -27.54
C THR A 44 -21.52 8.28 -26.59
N LYS A 45 -20.71 9.20 -27.11
CA LYS A 45 -20.19 10.36 -26.39
C LYS A 45 -21.31 11.32 -25.98
N GLU A 46 -22.31 11.47 -26.85
CA GLU A 46 -23.49 12.31 -26.63
C GLU A 46 -24.34 11.76 -25.47
N ALA A 47 -24.55 10.44 -25.43
CA ALA A 47 -25.27 9.80 -24.33
C ALA A 47 -24.49 9.92 -23.02
N PHE A 48 -23.17 9.68 -23.04
CA PHE A 48 -22.31 9.85 -21.87
C PHE A 48 -22.43 11.27 -21.28
N LEU A 49 -22.30 12.29 -22.13
CA LEU A 49 -22.46 13.69 -21.73
C LEU A 49 -23.86 13.96 -21.17
N GLN A 50 -24.91 13.53 -21.87
CA GLN A 50 -26.30 13.80 -21.48
C GLN A 50 -26.61 13.19 -20.10
N TYR A 51 -26.22 11.94 -19.85
CA TYR A 51 -26.42 11.31 -18.54
C TYR A 51 -25.63 12.04 -17.44
N CYS A 52 -24.40 12.49 -17.73
CA CYS A 52 -23.64 13.27 -16.77
C CYS A 52 -24.36 14.59 -16.45
N LYS A 53 -24.81 15.34 -17.45
CA LYS A 53 -25.54 16.61 -17.29
C LYS A 53 -26.81 16.43 -16.47
N THR A 54 -27.64 15.45 -16.81
CA THR A 54 -28.93 15.24 -16.13
C THR A 54 -28.79 14.81 -14.67
N ASN A 55 -27.71 14.10 -14.31
CA ASN A 55 -27.52 13.58 -12.95
C ASN A 55 -26.55 14.41 -12.09
N ASN A 56 -25.90 15.42 -12.67
CA ASN A 56 -24.91 16.24 -12.00
C ASN A 56 -25.50 16.96 -10.79
N GLY A 57 -24.76 16.99 -9.68
CA GLY A 57 -25.20 17.62 -8.43
C GLY A 57 -26.25 16.85 -7.62
N GLN A 58 -27.02 15.96 -8.25
CA GLN A 58 -27.97 15.07 -7.57
C GLN A 58 -27.28 13.83 -6.98
N CYS A 59 -26.22 13.37 -7.63
CA CYS A 59 -25.41 12.24 -7.19
C CYS A 59 -23.96 12.41 -7.63
N ASN A 60 -23.06 11.58 -7.10
CA ASN A 60 -21.71 11.47 -7.63
C ASN A 60 -21.71 10.49 -8.81
N ILE A 61 -21.09 10.92 -9.91
CA ILE A 61 -21.05 10.18 -11.18
C ILE A 61 -19.64 9.61 -11.38
N TYR A 62 -19.58 8.30 -11.65
CA TYR A 62 -18.35 7.55 -11.89
C TYR A 62 -18.42 6.81 -13.22
N ALA A 63 -17.28 6.56 -13.84
CA ALA A 63 -17.14 5.69 -15.00
C ALA A 63 -16.30 4.46 -14.65
N GLY A 64 -16.61 3.31 -15.24
CA GLY A 64 -15.69 2.17 -15.23
C GLY A 64 -14.38 2.54 -15.94
N ILE A 65 -13.23 2.26 -15.33
CA ILE A 65 -11.92 2.62 -15.90
C ILE A 65 -11.52 1.67 -17.04
N ASN A 66 -11.88 0.41 -16.90
CA ASN A 66 -11.52 -0.67 -17.82
C ASN A 66 -12.70 -1.07 -18.68
N GLU A 67 -12.38 -1.52 -19.90
CA GLU A 67 -13.36 -2.04 -20.84
C GLU A 67 -13.88 -3.40 -20.36
N ARG A 68 -15.18 -3.62 -20.55
CA ARG A 68 -15.89 -4.80 -20.07
C ARG A 68 -16.79 -5.38 -21.15
N GLN A 69 -17.18 -6.63 -20.94
CA GLN A 69 -18.34 -7.23 -21.59
C GLN A 69 -19.57 -6.34 -21.45
N GLU A 70 -20.50 -6.47 -22.40
CA GLU A 70 -21.74 -5.70 -22.37
C GLU A 70 -22.51 -5.97 -21.08
N GLN A 71 -22.99 -4.87 -20.48
CA GLN A 71 -23.64 -4.78 -19.19
C GLN A 71 -22.85 -5.35 -17.99
N GLY A 72 -21.54 -5.57 -18.16
CA GLY A 72 -20.65 -6.09 -17.14
C GLY A 72 -20.26 -5.07 -16.07
N THR A 73 -20.19 -5.52 -14.81
CA THR A 73 -19.82 -4.69 -13.64
C THR A 73 -18.85 -5.37 -12.69
N LYS A 74 -18.54 -6.65 -12.92
CA LYS A 74 -17.68 -7.49 -12.10
C LYS A 74 -16.28 -7.58 -12.68
N LYS A 75 -15.40 -8.24 -11.93
CA LYS A 75 -14.01 -8.48 -12.31
C LYS A 75 -13.91 -9.39 -13.53
N GLU A 76 -14.79 -10.38 -13.61
CA GLU A 76 -14.82 -11.39 -14.67
C GLU A 76 -15.24 -10.81 -16.02
N ASP A 77 -15.93 -9.68 -15.98
CA ASP A 77 -16.42 -8.98 -17.17
C ASP A 77 -15.32 -8.12 -17.82
N VAL A 78 -14.19 -7.87 -17.14
CA VAL A 78 -13.12 -7.01 -17.67
C VAL A 78 -12.38 -7.72 -18.79
N GLU A 79 -12.30 -7.03 -19.94
CA GLU A 79 -11.72 -7.55 -21.19
C GLU A 79 -10.40 -6.87 -21.55
N SER A 80 -10.21 -5.60 -21.17
CA SER A 80 -8.92 -4.95 -21.40
C SER A 80 -8.63 -3.78 -20.46
N ILE A 81 -7.32 -3.51 -20.30
CA ILE A 81 -6.80 -2.33 -19.59
C ILE A 81 -6.08 -1.45 -20.62
N LYS A 82 -6.49 -0.18 -20.71
CA LYS A 82 -5.88 0.86 -21.56
C LYS A 82 -5.55 2.14 -20.78
N THR A 83 -5.95 2.19 -19.51
CA THR A 83 -5.95 3.38 -18.67
C THR A 83 -5.56 2.99 -17.24
N ILE A 84 -4.66 3.77 -16.64
CA ILE A 84 -4.27 3.67 -15.24
C ILE A 84 -4.57 5.02 -14.60
N VAL A 85 -5.27 5.04 -13.46
CA VAL A 85 -5.59 6.29 -12.76
C VAL A 85 -5.06 6.24 -11.34
N ILE A 86 -4.29 7.23 -10.93
CA ILE A 86 -3.82 7.34 -9.55
C ILE A 86 -4.74 8.30 -8.82
N ASP A 87 -5.50 7.82 -7.83
CA ASP A 87 -6.44 8.62 -7.04
C ASP A 87 -5.80 9.06 -5.73
N ILE A 88 -5.68 10.38 -5.56
CA ILE A 88 -4.94 11.06 -4.49
C ILE A 88 -5.93 11.92 -3.71
N ASP A 89 -6.37 11.40 -2.58
CA ASP A 89 -7.39 12.00 -1.73
C ASP A 89 -6.77 12.96 -0.69
N ALA A 90 -7.37 14.14 -0.52
CA ALA A 90 -7.00 15.02 0.58
C ALA A 90 -7.33 14.37 1.93
N ILE A 91 -6.41 14.46 2.91
CA ILE A 91 -6.67 14.03 4.30
C ILE A 91 -7.62 15.05 4.95
N LYS A 92 -8.80 14.59 5.34
CA LYS A 92 -9.91 15.43 5.82
C LYS A 92 -10.83 14.65 6.77
N PRO A 93 -11.62 15.32 7.63
CA PRO A 93 -12.62 14.65 8.45
C PRO A 93 -13.61 13.83 7.63
N LYS A 94 -13.99 12.66 8.14
CA LYS A 94 -14.93 11.74 7.46
C LYS A 94 -16.25 12.46 7.18
N GLY A 95 -16.77 12.25 5.97
CA GLY A 95 -18.06 12.81 5.56
C GLY A 95 -18.04 14.29 5.19
N THR A 96 -16.86 14.92 5.09
CA THR A 96 -16.74 16.34 4.70
C THR A 96 -16.01 16.50 3.37
N ALA A 97 -16.25 17.63 2.69
CA ALA A 97 -15.44 18.07 1.56
C ALA A 97 -14.10 18.66 2.05
N ALA A 98 -13.10 18.68 1.17
CA ALA A 98 -11.76 19.22 1.47
C ALA A 98 -11.77 20.75 1.58
N THR A 99 -10.97 21.31 2.48
CA THR A 99 -10.62 22.74 2.44
C THR A 99 -9.62 23.04 1.32
N GLU A 100 -9.39 24.31 0.99
CA GLU A 100 -8.35 24.71 0.03
C GLU A 100 -6.94 24.28 0.50
N GLU A 101 -6.67 24.34 1.81
CA GLU A 101 -5.38 23.90 2.36
C GLU A 101 -5.18 22.38 2.23
N GLU A 102 -6.21 21.60 2.58
CA GLU A 102 -6.21 20.14 2.44
C GLU A 102 -6.05 19.73 0.96
N LEU A 103 -6.77 20.41 0.06
CA LEU A 103 -6.66 20.19 -1.38
C LEU A 103 -5.27 20.55 -1.91
N GLY A 104 -4.68 21.65 -1.46
CA GLY A 104 -3.31 22.04 -1.82
C GLY A 104 -2.23 21.06 -1.34
N LYS A 105 -2.47 20.32 -0.24
CA LYS A 105 -1.58 19.21 0.17
C LYS A 105 -1.68 18.03 -0.78
N ALA A 106 -2.89 17.66 -1.19
CA ALA A 106 -3.11 16.62 -2.22
C ALA A 106 -2.49 17.00 -3.56
N GLU A 107 -2.58 18.28 -3.95
CA GLU A 107 -1.96 18.79 -5.16
C GLU A 107 -0.44 18.59 -5.17
N LYS A 108 0.23 18.95 -4.06
CA LYS A 108 1.67 18.78 -3.92
C LYS A 108 2.11 17.32 -4.03
N VAL A 109 1.30 16.38 -3.54
CA VAL A 109 1.58 14.95 -3.72
C VAL A 109 1.40 14.52 -5.18
N ALA A 110 0.35 15.01 -5.85
CA ALA A 110 0.14 14.78 -7.28
C ALA A 110 1.31 15.30 -8.13
N ASP A 111 1.80 16.51 -7.83
CA ASP A 111 2.94 17.10 -8.54
C ASP A 111 4.24 16.31 -8.31
N LYS A 112 4.47 15.79 -7.10
CA LYS A 112 5.63 14.91 -6.83
C LYS A 112 5.55 13.60 -7.59
N ILE A 113 4.36 13.00 -7.70
CA ILE A 113 4.18 11.79 -8.51
C ILE A 113 4.44 12.11 -9.99
N ILE A 114 3.97 13.26 -10.50
CA ILE A 114 4.28 13.71 -11.86
C ILE A 114 5.79 13.85 -12.07
N THR A 115 6.52 14.47 -11.14
CA THR A 115 7.98 14.56 -11.20
C THR A 115 8.63 13.16 -11.22
N TRP A 116 8.15 12.23 -10.39
CA TRP A 116 8.62 10.85 -10.41
C TRP A 116 8.33 10.13 -11.73
N PHE A 117 7.18 10.37 -12.37
CA PHE A 117 6.89 9.87 -13.72
C PHE A 117 7.93 10.38 -14.74
N GLU A 118 8.24 11.68 -14.69
CA GLU A 118 9.25 12.30 -15.56
C GLU A 118 10.65 11.71 -15.30
N GLU A 119 11.04 11.50 -14.04
CA GLU A 119 12.32 10.89 -13.64
C GLU A 119 12.44 9.42 -14.09
N MET A 120 11.34 8.67 -14.03
CA MET A 120 11.27 7.29 -14.53
C MET A 120 11.21 7.21 -16.07
N GLY A 121 11.09 8.35 -16.74
CA GLY A 121 10.99 8.44 -18.20
C GLY A 121 9.64 7.96 -18.74
N PHE A 122 8.60 7.98 -17.91
CA PHE A 122 7.21 7.74 -18.27
C PHE A 122 6.59 9.00 -18.91
N ALA A 123 5.50 8.81 -19.64
CA ALA A 123 4.68 9.89 -20.16
C ALA A 123 4.01 10.63 -19.00
N LYS A 124 4.00 11.96 -19.09
CA LYS A 124 3.35 12.82 -18.10
C LYS A 124 1.83 12.53 -18.05
N PRO A 125 1.26 12.19 -16.88
CA PRO A 125 -0.16 11.92 -16.77
C PRO A 125 -1.00 13.20 -16.86
N ALA A 126 -2.26 13.06 -17.29
CA ALA A 126 -3.22 14.16 -17.22
C ALA A 126 -3.64 14.37 -15.76
N LYS A 127 -3.31 15.54 -15.21
CA LYS A 127 -3.65 15.94 -13.85
C LYS A 127 -5.05 16.53 -13.81
N CYS A 128 -5.91 15.98 -12.96
CA CYS A 128 -7.29 16.44 -12.79
C CYS A 128 -7.60 16.64 -11.31
N MET A 129 -8.23 17.75 -10.95
CA MET A 129 -8.78 17.97 -9.62
C MET A 129 -10.13 17.25 -9.52
N SER A 130 -10.26 16.27 -8.62
CA SER A 130 -11.46 15.41 -8.51
C SER A 130 -12.57 16.03 -7.64
N GLY A 131 -12.33 17.19 -7.07
CA GLY A 131 -13.22 17.93 -6.17
C GLY A 131 -12.75 17.93 -4.72
N ASN A 132 -12.11 16.84 -4.30
CA ASN A 132 -11.65 16.60 -2.92
C ASN A 132 -10.22 16.03 -2.85
N GLY A 133 -9.51 16.07 -3.97
CA GLY A 133 -8.23 15.44 -4.22
C GLY A 133 -7.85 15.62 -5.70
N TYR A 134 -6.91 14.80 -6.17
CA TYR A 134 -6.41 14.81 -7.55
C TYR A 134 -6.39 13.40 -8.12
N GLN A 135 -6.59 13.31 -9.43
CA GLN A 135 -6.44 12.10 -10.22
C GLN A 135 -5.36 12.32 -11.27
N LEU A 136 -4.47 11.35 -11.42
CA LEU A 136 -3.47 11.32 -12.49
C LEU A 136 -3.83 10.22 -13.50
N TRP A 137 -4.27 10.63 -14.68
CA TRP A 137 -4.73 9.72 -15.73
C TRP A 137 -3.60 9.41 -16.69
N CYS A 138 -3.24 8.13 -16.77
CA CYS A 138 -2.19 7.60 -17.63
C CYS A 138 -2.82 6.71 -18.70
N ALA A 139 -2.30 6.78 -19.92
CA ALA A 139 -2.69 5.89 -21.00
C ALA A 139 -1.59 4.86 -21.24
N ILE A 140 -1.98 3.61 -21.44
CA ILE A 140 -1.06 2.53 -21.79
C ILE A 140 -1.57 1.79 -23.03
N PRO A 141 -0.67 1.17 -23.82
CA PRO A 141 -1.08 0.28 -24.89
C PRO A 141 -1.94 -0.87 -24.36
N LYS A 142 -3.00 -1.24 -25.09
CA LYS A 142 -4.00 -2.25 -24.67
C LYS A 142 -3.35 -3.51 -24.09
N ILE A 143 -3.84 -3.93 -22.93
CA ILE A 143 -3.58 -5.23 -22.32
C ILE A 143 -4.88 -6.01 -22.40
N GLY A 144 -4.92 -7.11 -23.15
CA GLY A 144 -6.07 -8.01 -23.18
C GLY A 144 -6.15 -8.83 -21.88
N ILE A 145 -7.36 -8.99 -21.35
CA ILE A 145 -7.65 -9.75 -20.14
C ILE A 145 -8.48 -10.99 -20.48
N ASP A 146 -8.05 -12.15 -20.01
CA ASP A 146 -8.74 -13.43 -20.17
C ASP A 146 -8.70 -14.25 -18.87
N GLY A 147 -9.27 -15.45 -18.87
CA GLY A 147 -9.30 -16.32 -17.69
C GLY A 147 -7.92 -16.80 -17.20
N ILE A 148 -6.87 -16.66 -18.00
CA ILE A 148 -5.51 -17.13 -17.69
C ILE A 148 -4.69 -16.00 -17.04
N ASN A 149 -4.75 -14.79 -17.59
CA ASN A 149 -3.88 -13.69 -17.17
C ASN A 149 -4.51 -12.72 -16.15
N ARG A 150 -5.83 -12.78 -15.94
CA ARG A 150 -6.60 -11.80 -15.16
C ARG A 150 -6.06 -11.57 -13.75
N ASP A 151 -5.83 -12.64 -13.00
CA ASP A 151 -5.38 -12.53 -11.61
C ASP A 151 -3.95 -12.02 -11.49
N VAL A 152 -3.09 -12.39 -12.45
CA VAL A 152 -1.70 -11.91 -12.51
C VAL A 152 -1.68 -10.41 -12.79
N ILE A 153 -2.42 -9.97 -13.80
CA ILE A 153 -2.46 -8.55 -14.19
C ILE A 153 -3.09 -7.70 -13.08
N GLU A 154 -4.13 -8.18 -12.40
CA GLU A 154 -4.69 -7.48 -11.24
C GLU A 154 -3.66 -7.38 -10.09
N THR A 155 -2.88 -8.44 -9.87
CA THR A 155 -1.85 -8.44 -8.83
C THR A 155 -0.75 -7.43 -9.13
N GLN A 156 -0.30 -7.38 -10.38
CA GLN A 156 0.69 -6.42 -10.90
C GLN A 156 0.18 -4.99 -10.81
N ALA A 157 -1.07 -4.73 -11.22
CA ALA A 157 -1.70 -3.43 -11.07
C ALA A 157 -1.74 -3.02 -9.60
N LYS A 158 -2.22 -3.89 -8.69
CA LYS A 158 -2.22 -3.64 -7.25
C LYS A 158 -0.81 -3.41 -6.69
N ALA A 159 0.22 -4.07 -7.23
CA ALA A 159 1.61 -3.88 -6.85
C ALA A 159 2.11 -2.48 -7.22
N PHE A 160 1.76 -1.98 -8.41
CA PHE A 160 2.05 -0.60 -8.82
C PHE A 160 1.47 0.42 -7.83
N TYR A 161 0.19 0.27 -7.45
CA TYR A 161 -0.41 1.17 -6.46
C TYR A 161 0.23 1.04 -5.08
N ARG A 162 0.63 -0.16 -4.63
CA ARG A 162 1.36 -0.32 -3.36
C ARG A 162 2.68 0.44 -3.38
N LEU A 163 3.45 0.33 -4.47
CA LEU A 163 4.70 1.06 -4.66
C LEU A 163 4.49 2.57 -4.54
N LEU A 164 3.46 3.12 -5.18
CA LEU A 164 3.12 4.54 -5.07
C LEU A 164 2.73 4.92 -3.64
N ILE A 165 1.88 4.13 -2.99
CA ILE A 165 1.46 4.38 -1.60
C ILE A 165 2.67 4.41 -0.67
N GLU A 166 3.57 3.44 -0.77
CA GLU A 166 4.78 3.36 0.05
C GLU A 166 5.70 4.55 -0.19
N SER A 167 5.97 4.86 -1.47
CA SER A 167 6.88 5.94 -1.89
C SER A 167 6.40 7.33 -1.50
N PHE A 168 5.08 7.55 -1.48
CA PHE A 168 4.47 8.86 -1.22
C PHE A 168 3.67 8.94 0.10
N SER A 169 3.83 7.94 0.97
CA SER A 169 3.20 7.91 2.30
C SER A 169 3.62 9.07 3.20
N GLY A 170 2.72 9.51 4.09
CA GLY A 170 3.00 10.54 5.10
C GLY A 170 3.16 11.97 4.55
N GLN A 171 2.87 12.22 3.27
CA GLN A 171 3.11 13.52 2.63
C GLN A 171 1.89 14.47 2.63
N GLY A 172 0.90 14.22 3.50
CA GLY A 172 -0.27 15.09 3.67
C GLY A 172 -1.44 14.79 2.72
N ALA A 173 -1.38 13.68 2.00
CA ALA A 173 -2.48 13.15 1.18
C ALA A 173 -2.53 11.62 1.32
N GLN A 174 -3.66 11.03 0.97
CA GLN A 174 -3.86 9.59 0.91
C GLN A 174 -3.89 9.14 -0.55
N ILE A 175 -3.14 8.10 -0.90
CA ILE A 175 -3.24 7.46 -2.21
C ILE A 175 -4.01 6.16 -2.02
N ASP A 176 -5.05 5.95 -2.83
CA ASP A 176 -5.85 4.73 -2.73
C ASP A 176 -5.28 3.62 -3.62
N ASN A 177 -5.32 2.37 -3.12
CA ASN A 177 -5.04 1.23 -3.97
C ASN A 177 -6.29 0.90 -4.78
N ILE A 178 -6.28 1.34 -6.04
CA ILE A 178 -7.40 1.17 -6.96
C ILE A 178 -7.10 0.18 -8.09
N GLY A 179 -6.12 -0.70 -7.88
CA GLY A 179 -5.67 -1.68 -8.86
C GLY A 179 -6.60 -2.87 -9.07
N ASP A 180 -7.78 -2.89 -8.44
CA ASP A 180 -8.80 -3.88 -8.75
C ASP A 180 -9.34 -3.68 -10.18
N LEU A 181 -9.56 -4.78 -10.91
CA LEU A 181 -9.99 -4.69 -12.30
C LEU A 181 -11.37 -4.02 -12.49
N PRO A 182 -12.39 -4.27 -11.62
CA PRO A 182 -13.70 -3.67 -11.80
C PRO A 182 -13.79 -2.22 -11.26
N ARG A 183 -12.68 -1.49 -11.23
CA ARG A 183 -12.64 -0.14 -10.66
C ARG A 183 -13.49 0.86 -11.45
N ILE A 184 -14.18 1.72 -10.69
CA ILE A 184 -14.83 2.93 -11.19
C ILE A 184 -14.07 4.16 -10.68
N ILE A 185 -14.12 5.26 -11.44
CA ILE A 185 -13.48 6.53 -11.09
C ILE A 185 -14.40 7.70 -11.40
N LYS A 186 -14.25 8.81 -10.68
CA LYS A 186 -15.08 10.00 -10.89
C LYS A 186 -14.97 10.50 -12.33
N VAL A 187 -16.10 10.84 -12.94
CA VAL A 187 -16.10 11.58 -14.22
C VAL A 187 -15.68 13.03 -13.97
N ILE A 188 -14.56 13.45 -14.55
CA ILE A 188 -14.06 14.83 -14.45
C ILE A 188 -15.01 15.77 -15.22
N GLY A 189 -15.20 16.97 -14.71
CA GLY A 189 -16.19 17.93 -15.17
C GLY A 189 -17.53 17.85 -14.43
N THR A 190 -17.70 16.94 -13.47
CA THR A 190 -18.94 16.81 -12.67
C THR A 190 -18.75 17.31 -11.23
N LYS A 191 -19.82 17.76 -10.59
CA LYS A 191 -19.82 18.23 -9.20
C LYS A 191 -19.49 17.09 -8.23
N SER A 192 -18.62 17.35 -7.27
CA SER A 192 -18.29 16.46 -6.15
C SER A 192 -19.09 16.86 -4.92
N VAL A 193 -20.03 15.99 -4.55
CA VAL A 193 -20.94 16.20 -3.42
C VAL A 193 -20.50 15.30 -2.27
N LYS A 194 -20.13 15.89 -1.13
CA LYS A 194 -19.66 15.16 0.06
C LYS A 194 -19.98 15.96 1.32
N GLY A 195 -20.91 15.45 2.13
CA GLY A 195 -21.42 16.14 3.33
C GLY A 195 -22.12 17.46 3.00
N GLU A 196 -22.44 18.21 4.05
CA GLU A 196 -23.02 19.55 3.91
C GLU A 196 -21.95 20.56 3.45
N PRO A 197 -22.23 21.36 2.41
CA PRO A 197 -21.28 22.34 1.91
C PRO A 197 -21.19 23.54 2.86
N THR A 198 -19.96 24.00 3.12
CA THR A 198 -19.72 25.25 3.84
C THR A 198 -18.82 26.18 3.02
N LYS A 199 -18.68 27.44 3.44
CA LYS A 199 -17.73 28.37 2.80
C LYS A 199 -16.30 27.83 2.79
N GLU A 200 -15.91 27.10 3.84
CA GLU A 200 -14.56 26.52 3.99
C GLU A 200 -14.42 25.17 3.29
N ARG A 201 -15.52 24.40 3.20
CA ARG A 201 -15.58 23.06 2.60
C ARG A 201 -16.65 23.01 1.50
N PRO A 202 -16.46 23.75 0.40
CA PRO A 202 -17.44 23.81 -0.67
C PRO A 202 -17.49 22.49 -1.45
N HIS A 203 -18.66 22.18 -2.02
CA HIS A 203 -18.72 21.22 -3.12
C HIS A 203 -18.09 21.85 -4.37
N ARG A 204 -17.14 21.17 -4.99
CA ARG A 204 -16.41 21.66 -6.17
C ARG A 204 -16.79 20.88 -7.42
N ILE A 205 -16.72 21.54 -8.56
CA ILE A 205 -16.76 20.89 -9.87
C ILE A 205 -15.36 20.31 -10.11
N SER A 206 -15.26 19.03 -10.46
CA SER A 206 -13.97 18.45 -10.86
C SER A 206 -13.54 19.03 -12.21
N LEU A 207 -12.25 19.26 -12.42
CA LEU A 207 -11.75 19.80 -13.68
C LEU A 207 -10.33 19.30 -13.99
N SER A 208 -10.01 19.22 -15.28
CA SER A 208 -8.64 18.97 -15.73
C SER A 208 -7.78 20.22 -15.53
N CYS A 209 -6.56 20.07 -15.01
CA CYS A 209 -5.69 21.21 -14.77
C CYS A 209 -5.08 21.74 -16.07
N ASN A 210 -4.78 20.84 -17.02
CA ASN A 210 -4.12 21.17 -18.29
C ASN A 210 -4.75 20.42 -19.48
N GLY A 211 -6.03 20.03 -19.39
CA GLY A 211 -6.68 19.16 -20.37
C GLY A 211 -6.29 17.68 -20.23
N PHE A 212 -6.98 16.84 -21.00
CA PHE A 212 -6.64 15.42 -21.15
C PHE A 212 -5.77 15.25 -22.39
N LYS A 213 -4.49 14.95 -22.20
CA LYS A 213 -3.62 14.48 -23.28
C LYS A 213 -3.43 12.97 -23.15
N ARG A 214 -4.02 12.20 -24.07
CA ARG A 214 -3.78 10.76 -24.15
C ARG A 214 -2.45 10.51 -24.85
N THR A 215 -1.49 9.93 -24.14
CA THR A 215 -0.20 9.51 -24.69
C THR A 215 0.09 8.12 -24.17
N GLU A 216 0.02 7.13 -25.05
CA GLU A 216 0.23 5.74 -24.67
C GLU A 216 1.68 5.53 -24.24
N ASP A 217 1.86 5.04 -23.02
CA ASP A 217 3.16 4.82 -22.42
C ASP A 217 3.49 3.32 -22.35
N GLN A 218 4.30 2.86 -23.30
CA GLN A 218 4.79 1.49 -23.33
C GLN A 218 5.70 1.19 -22.13
N LYS A 219 6.50 2.16 -21.66
CA LYS A 219 7.42 1.93 -20.52
C LYS A 219 6.64 1.76 -19.22
N LEU A 220 5.58 2.54 -19.01
CA LEU A 220 4.71 2.37 -17.85
C LEU A 220 4.02 1.00 -17.88
N LYS A 221 3.53 0.58 -19.05
CA LYS A 221 2.97 -0.76 -19.25
C LYS A 221 3.97 -1.84 -18.87
N ASP A 222 5.18 -1.79 -19.43
CA ASP A 222 6.22 -2.79 -19.19
C ASP A 222 6.68 -2.79 -17.73
N PHE A 223 6.76 -1.60 -17.12
CA PHE A 223 7.05 -1.46 -15.70
C PHE A 223 6.00 -2.17 -14.85
N ILE A 224 4.71 -1.88 -15.06
CA ILE A 224 3.61 -2.52 -14.31
C ILE A 224 3.62 -4.03 -14.50
N LEU A 225 3.74 -4.51 -15.74
CA LEU A 225 3.80 -5.95 -16.04
C LEU A 225 5.07 -6.62 -15.50
N GLY A 226 6.11 -5.84 -15.22
CA GLY A 226 7.35 -6.31 -14.58
C GLY A 226 7.27 -6.43 -13.06
N LEU A 227 6.28 -5.82 -12.38
CA LEU A 227 6.20 -5.71 -10.92
C LEU A 227 5.95 -7.01 -10.15
N ASP A 228 5.93 -8.15 -10.82
CA ASP A 228 5.88 -9.48 -10.19
C ASP A 228 6.96 -10.45 -10.73
N ALA A 229 7.89 -9.98 -11.58
CA ALA A 229 8.97 -10.83 -12.10
C ALA A 229 10.05 -11.18 -11.05
N GLU A 230 10.16 -10.41 -9.97
CA GLU A 230 11.12 -10.64 -8.87
C GLU A 230 10.52 -11.26 -7.61
N LYS A 231 9.24 -11.66 -7.65
CA LYS A 231 8.69 -12.63 -6.71
C LYS A 231 8.12 -13.79 -7.52
N LYS A 232 9.01 -14.67 -7.99
CA LYS A 232 8.63 -16.09 -8.10
C LYS A 232 7.99 -16.43 -6.76
N GLN A 233 6.68 -16.63 -6.80
CA GLN A 233 6.00 -17.37 -5.75
C GLN A 233 6.84 -18.64 -5.57
N GLU A 234 7.45 -18.80 -4.40
CA GLU A 234 7.72 -20.15 -3.94
C GLU A 234 6.39 -20.89 -4.15
N PRO A 235 6.37 -22.01 -4.88
CA PRO A 235 5.15 -22.79 -5.02
C PRO A 235 4.60 -22.96 -3.61
N ALA A 236 3.31 -22.65 -3.43
CA ALA A 236 2.65 -22.85 -2.15
C ALA A 236 3.10 -24.22 -1.63
N PRO A 237 3.70 -24.30 -0.42
CA PRO A 237 4.21 -25.57 0.05
C PRO A 237 3.05 -26.56 -0.06
N GLU A 238 3.25 -27.65 -0.79
CA GLU A 238 2.28 -28.75 -0.85
C GLU A 238 1.76 -28.94 0.57
N LYS A 239 0.43 -28.88 0.72
CA LYS A 239 -0.25 -29.08 2.00
C LYS A 239 0.15 -30.47 2.50
N LYS A 240 1.26 -30.58 3.25
CA LYS A 240 1.53 -31.71 4.13
C LYS A 240 0.57 -31.54 5.29
N GLU A 241 -0.67 -31.97 5.08
CA GLU A 241 -1.57 -32.19 6.20
C GLU A 241 -0.90 -33.16 7.16
N LEU A 242 -0.89 -32.82 8.45
CA LEU A 242 -0.43 -33.76 9.47
C LEU A 242 -1.29 -35.04 9.37
N PRO A 243 -0.71 -36.25 9.51
CA PRO A 243 -1.48 -37.48 9.61
C PRO A 243 -2.58 -37.32 10.67
N LYS A 244 -3.80 -37.81 10.39
CA LYS A 244 -4.97 -37.65 11.30
C LYS A 244 -4.67 -38.05 12.75
N GLU A 245 -3.77 -38.99 12.95
CA GLU A 245 -3.36 -39.55 14.25
C GLU A 245 -2.48 -38.60 15.08
N GLN A 246 -1.94 -37.52 14.50
CA GLN A 246 -1.09 -36.52 15.17
C GLN A 246 -1.78 -35.15 15.33
N ARG A 247 -3.07 -35.04 14.96
CA ARG A 247 -3.82 -33.78 15.06
C ARG A 247 -4.41 -33.63 16.47
N PRO A 248 -4.34 -32.44 17.08
CA PRO A 248 -4.91 -32.23 18.40
C PRO A 248 -6.44 -32.30 18.35
N THR A 249 -7.05 -32.82 19.41
CA THR A 249 -8.50 -32.77 19.59
C THR A 249 -8.92 -31.35 20.01
N LEU A 250 -10.19 -30.98 19.79
CA LEU A 250 -10.72 -29.71 20.28
C LEU A 250 -10.57 -29.58 21.81
N GLU A 251 -10.75 -30.69 22.53
CA GLU A 251 -10.56 -30.74 23.99
C GLU A 251 -9.12 -30.38 24.40
N GLN A 252 -8.12 -30.90 23.67
CA GLN A 252 -6.71 -30.55 23.89
C GLN A 252 -6.43 -29.08 23.55
N ALA A 253 -7.00 -28.57 22.46
CA ALA A 253 -6.84 -27.17 22.06
C ALA A 253 -7.48 -26.19 23.05
N LEU A 254 -8.59 -26.57 23.69
CA LEU A 254 -9.29 -25.79 24.71
C LEU A 254 -8.54 -25.70 26.05
N ALA A 255 -7.42 -26.41 26.22
CA ALA A 255 -6.50 -26.16 27.33
C ALA A 255 -5.78 -24.79 27.21
N ASP A 256 -5.72 -24.21 26.00
CA ASP A 256 -5.32 -22.81 25.80
C ASP A 256 -6.44 -21.89 26.29
N GLN A 257 -6.22 -21.25 27.43
CA GLN A 257 -7.18 -20.38 28.10
C GLN A 257 -7.76 -19.30 27.15
N LYS A 258 -6.93 -18.71 26.29
CA LYS A 258 -7.37 -17.68 25.35
C LYS A 258 -8.21 -18.27 24.23
N LEU A 259 -7.86 -19.45 23.73
CA LEU A 259 -8.67 -20.19 22.75
C LEU A 259 -10.03 -20.56 23.35
N ALA A 260 -10.07 -21.07 24.58
CA ALA A 260 -11.30 -21.41 25.28
C ALA A 260 -12.19 -20.18 25.52
N ASP A 261 -11.60 -19.08 25.99
CA ASP A 261 -12.35 -17.86 26.25
C ASP A 261 -12.90 -17.21 24.97
N LEU A 262 -12.18 -17.33 23.85
CA LEU A 262 -12.70 -16.99 22.52
C LEU A 262 -13.80 -17.95 22.09
N PHE A 263 -13.59 -19.26 22.18
CA PHE A 263 -14.55 -20.29 21.74
C PHE A 263 -15.90 -20.19 22.47
N TYR A 264 -15.88 -19.93 23.78
CA TYR A 264 -17.08 -19.76 24.59
C TYR A 264 -17.61 -18.32 24.61
N GLY A 265 -16.96 -17.38 23.93
CA GLY A 265 -17.41 -15.99 23.82
C GLY A 265 -17.26 -15.16 25.10
N ARG A 266 -16.36 -15.54 26.00
CA ARG A 266 -16.15 -14.89 27.31
C ARG A 266 -15.39 -13.57 27.23
N ILE A 267 -14.57 -13.38 26.19
CA ILE A 267 -13.70 -12.20 26.03
C ILE A 267 -14.00 -11.36 24.77
N ILE A 268 -15.20 -11.49 24.18
CA ILE A 268 -15.58 -10.73 22.96
C ILE A 268 -15.46 -9.21 23.19
N SER A 269 -15.77 -8.73 24.40
CA SER A 269 -15.69 -7.30 24.76
C SER A 269 -14.27 -6.73 24.79
N GLN A 270 -13.23 -7.57 24.76
CA GLN A 270 -11.83 -7.13 24.71
C GLN A 270 -11.35 -6.81 23.29
N TYR A 271 -12.18 -7.05 22.27
CA TYR A 271 -11.88 -6.82 20.86
C TYR A 271 -12.70 -5.65 20.33
N GLN A 272 -12.16 -4.91 19.34
CA GLN A 272 -12.82 -3.72 18.77
C GLN A 272 -14.10 -4.10 18.02
N SER A 273 -14.18 -5.33 17.51
CA SER A 273 -15.37 -5.84 16.84
C SER A 273 -15.53 -7.36 17.00
N ARG A 274 -16.77 -7.84 16.79
CA ARG A 274 -17.08 -9.29 16.80
C ARG A 274 -16.31 -10.06 15.72
N SER A 275 -16.11 -9.46 14.55
CA SER A 275 -15.35 -10.06 13.44
C SER A 275 -13.85 -10.13 13.71
N GLU A 276 -13.32 -9.24 14.54
CA GLU A 276 -11.93 -9.31 15.01
C GLU A 276 -11.73 -10.46 16.01
N ALA A 277 -12.68 -10.66 16.93
CA ALA A 277 -12.68 -11.82 17.84
C ALA A 277 -12.81 -13.15 17.07
N GLU A 278 -13.63 -13.21 16.02
CA GLU A 278 -13.72 -14.38 15.12
C GLU A 278 -12.38 -14.69 14.45
N MET A 279 -11.71 -13.66 13.90
CA MET A 279 -10.39 -13.82 13.28
C MET A 279 -9.34 -14.32 14.29
N ALA A 280 -9.39 -13.83 15.54
CA ALA A 280 -8.49 -14.30 16.59
C ALA A 280 -8.67 -15.80 16.91
N LEU A 281 -9.92 -16.28 16.95
CA LEU A 281 -10.20 -17.71 17.13
C LEU A 281 -9.71 -18.54 15.94
N LEU A 282 -9.97 -18.08 14.70
CA LEU A 282 -9.49 -18.75 13.48
C LEU A 282 -7.96 -18.89 13.46
N CYS A 283 -7.23 -17.82 13.76
CA CYS A 283 -5.77 -17.85 13.84
C CYS A 283 -5.27 -18.87 14.88
N LYS A 284 -5.94 -18.96 16.04
CA LYS A 284 -5.62 -19.94 17.08
C LYS A 284 -5.86 -21.38 16.61
N LEU A 285 -6.98 -21.65 15.93
CA LEU A 285 -7.27 -23.00 15.41
C LEU A 285 -6.29 -23.42 14.30
N VAL A 286 -5.92 -22.48 13.41
CA VAL A 286 -4.88 -22.72 12.40
C VAL A 286 -3.52 -22.95 13.06
N TRP A 287 -3.20 -22.20 14.11
CA TRP A 287 -1.96 -22.38 14.89
C TRP A 287 -1.86 -23.77 15.52
N TRP A 288 -2.96 -24.26 16.09
CA TRP A 288 -3.09 -25.62 16.62
C TRP A 288 -3.06 -26.71 15.54
N GLY A 289 -3.17 -26.36 14.25
CA GLY A 289 -2.97 -27.30 13.14
C GLY A 289 -4.22 -28.06 12.71
N PHE A 290 -5.42 -27.56 13.05
CA PHE A 290 -6.67 -28.09 12.50
C PHE A 290 -6.73 -27.88 10.98
N SER A 291 -7.31 -28.85 10.27
CA SER A 291 -7.62 -28.72 8.84
C SER A 291 -8.77 -27.75 8.61
N GLU A 292 -8.93 -27.29 7.37
CA GLU A 292 -10.01 -26.38 7.00
C GLU A 292 -11.40 -26.93 7.36
N THR A 293 -11.64 -28.22 7.10
CA THR A 293 -12.91 -28.89 7.44
C THR A 293 -13.16 -28.95 8.94
N GLU A 294 -12.11 -29.22 9.73
CA GLU A 294 -12.19 -29.24 11.19
C GLU A 294 -12.45 -27.83 11.74
N ILE A 295 -11.73 -26.82 11.26
CA ILE A 295 -11.94 -25.42 11.64
C ILE A 295 -13.37 -25.00 11.33
N ARG A 296 -13.89 -25.31 10.14
CA ARG A 296 -15.28 -24.99 9.77
C ARG A 296 -16.29 -25.64 10.73
N ASN A 297 -16.06 -26.88 11.14
CA ASN A 297 -16.92 -27.58 12.09
C ASN A 297 -16.81 -27.02 13.52
N ILE A 298 -15.61 -26.69 13.99
CA ILE A 298 -15.37 -26.09 15.31
C ILE A 298 -15.99 -24.69 15.36
N MET A 299 -15.78 -23.87 14.34
CA MET A 299 -16.32 -22.50 14.28
C MET A 299 -17.86 -22.48 14.26
N ARG A 300 -18.51 -23.50 13.66
CA ARG A 300 -19.98 -23.67 13.75
C ARG A 300 -20.48 -23.95 15.16
N GLN A 301 -19.64 -24.51 16.03
CA GLN A 301 -19.95 -24.81 17.43
C GLN A 301 -19.54 -23.68 18.38
N SER A 302 -18.72 -22.74 17.91
CA SER A 302 -18.26 -21.61 18.70
C SER A 302 -19.42 -20.66 19.02
N ARG A 303 -19.34 -20.00 20.19
CA ARG A 303 -20.34 -19.02 20.64
C ARG A 303 -20.01 -17.59 20.20
N ILE A 304 -19.22 -17.43 19.14
CA ILE A 304 -18.76 -16.13 18.66
C ILE A 304 -19.19 -15.86 17.23
N GLY A 305 -19.60 -14.60 17.01
CA GLY A 305 -19.70 -14.01 15.68
C GLY A 305 -20.86 -14.48 14.81
N LYS A 306 -20.70 -14.33 13.50
CA LYS A 306 -21.71 -14.60 12.45
C LYS A 306 -21.46 -15.93 11.74
N TRP A 307 -20.39 -16.66 12.07
CA TRP A 307 -20.01 -17.91 11.39
C TRP A 307 -21.13 -18.97 11.33
N ALA A 308 -21.99 -19.02 12.35
CA ALA A 308 -23.13 -19.93 12.43
C ALA A 308 -24.44 -19.33 11.89
N ASP A 309 -24.47 -18.03 11.52
CA ASP A 309 -25.65 -17.40 10.95
C ASP A 309 -25.89 -17.92 9.53
N LYS A 310 -27.10 -18.42 9.26
CA LYS A 310 -27.53 -18.92 7.94
C LYS A 310 -27.44 -17.87 6.82
N SER A 311 -27.24 -16.60 7.14
CA SER A 311 -27.10 -15.47 6.21
C SER A 311 -25.65 -15.14 5.84
N THR A 312 -24.65 -15.81 6.43
CA THR A 312 -23.25 -15.62 6.02
C THR A 312 -22.94 -16.39 4.75
N ALA A 313 -22.58 -15.67 3.69
CA ALA A 313 -22.15 -16.24 2.42
C ALA A 313 -20.88 -17.09 2.61
N GLU A 314 -20.80 -18.26 1.96
CA GLU A 314 -19.61 -19.14 1.96
C GLU A 314 -18.31 -18.39 1.65
N HIS A 315 -18.41 -17.36 0.82
CA HIS A 315 -17.32 -16.45 0.45
C HIS A 315 -16.72 -15.69 1.65
N TYR A 316 -17.50 -15.31 2.66
CA TYR A 316 -16.99 -14.67 3.89
C TYR A 316 -16.15 -15.65 4.71
N GLN A 317 -16.62 -16.89 4.87
CA GLN A 317 -15.91 -17.93 5.61
C GLN A 317 -14.60 -18.30 4.92
N GLU A 318 -14.63 -18.44 3.60
CA GLU A 318 -13.45 -18.74 2.79
C GLU A 318 -12.41 -17.61 2.84
N TRP A 319 -12.83 -16.35 2.75
CA TRP A 319 -11.95 -15.20 2.88
C TRP A 319 -11.26 -15.12 4.25
N GLN A 320 -12.02 -15.30 5.34
CA GLN A 320 -11.47 -15.29 6.71
C GLN A 320 -10.48 -16.45 6.93
N LEU A 321 -10.80 -17.66 6.44
CA LEU A 321 -9.89 -18.82 6.51
C LEU A 321 -8.60 -18.57 5.75
N LYS A 322 -8.69 -18.08 4.50
CA LYS A 322 -7.51 -17.76 3.69
C LYS A 322 -6.60 -16.75 4.38
N LYS A 323 -7.20 -15.72 5.00
CA LYS A 323 -6.48 -14.71 5.76
C LYS A 323 -5.78 -15.29 6.99
N ALA A 324 -6.47 -16.14 7.77
CA ALA A 324 -5.89 -16.80 8.94
C ALA A 324 -4.75 -17.75 8.56
N PHE A 325 -4.92 -18.58 7.52
CA PHE A 325 -3.86 -19.46 7.01
C PHE A 325 -2.65 -18.68 6.51
N SER A 326 -2.86 -17.59 5.76
CA SER A 326 -1.77 -16.72 5.30
C SER A 326 -0.99 -16.14 6.47
N PHE A 327 -1.68 -15.56 7.45
CA PHE A 327 -1.07 -14.95 8.63
C PHE A 327 -0.24 -15.94 9.46
N ILE A 328 -0.78 -17.14 9.72
CA ILE A 328 -0.07 -18.16 10.50
C ILE A 328 1.09 -18.78 9.71
N THR A 329 0.95 -18.95 8.40
CA THR A 329 2.05 -19.44 7.55
C THR A 329 3.22 -18.47 7.57
N GLU A 330 2.94 -17.17 7.46
CA GLU A 330 3.95 -16.11 7.55
C GLU A 330 4.59 -16.05 8.95
N THR A 331 3.76 -16.14 10.01
CA THR A 331 4.24 -16.20 11.40
C THR A 331 5.16 -17.39 11.65
N ARG A 332 4.81 -18.59 11.12
CA ARG A 332 5.65 -19.79 11.21
C ARG A 332 6.92 -19.69 10.39
N LYS A 333 6.91 -19.02 9.23
CA LYS A 333 8.14 -18.71 8.47
C LYS A 333 9.08 -17.84 9.32
N ILE A 334 8.55 -16.78 9.94
CA ILE A 334 9.31 -15.93 10.85
C ILE A 334 9.86 -16.72 12.05
N GLN A 335 9.06 -17.60 12.66
CA GLN A 335 9.49 -18.47 13.77
C GLN A 335 10.51 -19.53 13.34
N LYS A 336 10.50 -19.97 12.07
CA LYS A 336 11.48 -20.93 11.55
C LYS A 336 12.81 -20.26 11.21
N ASP A 337 12.76 -19.03 10.72
CA ASP A 337 13.94 -18.20 10.45
C ASP A 337 14.58 -17.69 11.75
N TYR A 338 13.80 -17.66 12.85
CA TYR A 338 14.22 -17.27 14.20
C TYR A 338 13.54 -18.17 15.27
N PRO A 339 14.04 -19.39 15.50
CA PRO A 339 13.42 -20.33 16.44
C PRO A 339 13.39 -19.76 17.86
N GLU A 340 12.25 -19.87 18.54
CA GLU A 340 12.05 -19.38 19.91
C GLU A 340 13.05 -20.00 20.90
N GLU A 341 13.58 -21.19 20.63
CA GLU A 341 14.64 -21.82 21.44
C GLU A 341 15.99 -21.09 21.33
N GLU A 342 16.34 -20.49 20.19
CA GLU A 342 17.55 -19.64 20.07
C GLU A 342 17.38 -18.30 20.78
N VAL A 343 16.14 -17.88 20.99
CA VAL A 343 15.79 -16.66 21.74
C VAL A 343 15.71 -16.99 23.25
N GLU A 344 15.15 -18.13 23.65
CA GLU A 344 15.08 -18.57 25.04
C GLU A 344 16.42 -19.06 25.61
N GLU A 345 17.30 -19.73 24.85
CA GLU A 345 18.66 -20.03 25.32
C GLU A 345 19.48 -18.75 25.51
N LYS A 346 19.28 -17.73 24.67
CA LYS A 346 19.87 -16.40 24.86
C LYS A 346 19.21 -15.59 26.00
N ILE A 347 18.04 -15.99 26.48
CA ILE A 347 17.34 -15.38 27.63
C ILE A 347 17.57 -16.16 28.94
N LYS A 348 17.95 -17.44 28.88
CA LYS A 348 18.27 -18.28 30.05
C LYS A 348 19.65 -18.01 30.66
N GLU A 349 20.56 -17.37 29.93
CA GLU A 349 21.59 -16.57 30.60
C GLU A 349 20.89 -15.37 31.22
N LYS A 350 20.36 -15.55 32.44
CA LYS A 350 20.02 -14.43 33.31
C LYS A 350 21.25 -13.52 33.27
N PRO A 351 21.15 -12.26 32.78
CA PRO A 351 22.16 -11.31 33.15
C PRO A 351 22.11 -11.35 34.67
N THR A 352 23.22 -11.79 35.27
CA THR A 352 23.46 -11.42 36.65
C THR A 352 23.23 -9.93 36.64
N ILE A 353 22.21 -9.45 37.36
CA ILE A 353 22.07 -8.03 37.64
C ILE A 353 23.30 -7.73 38.51
N THR A 354 24.45 -7.61 37.85
CA THR A 354 25.47 -6.68 38.24
C THR A 354 24.72 -5.37 38.20
N GLN A 355 24.48 -4.85 39.40
CA GLN A 355 23.91 -3.53 39.65
C GLN A 355 24.17 -2.66 38.43
N SER A 356 23.12 -2.24 37.72
CA SER A 356 23.34 -1.28 36.65
C SER A 356 23.88 -0.03 37.34
N THR A 357 25.20 0.12 37.33
CA THR A 357 25.86 1.34 37.75
C THR A 357 25.58 2.31 36.62
N PHE A 358 24.39 2.89 36.61
CA PHE A 358 24.16 4.11 35.88
C PHE A 358 25.12 5.15 36.48
N GLN A 359 26.30 5.25 35.89
CA GLN A 359 27.30 6.22 36.29
C GLN A 359 26.87 7.56 35.71
N LEU A 360 26.36 8.44 36.57
CA LEU A 360 26.19 9.83 36.22
C LEU A 360 27.57 10.40 35.93
N ARG A 361 27.81 10.78 34.67
CA ARG A 361 29.04 11.44 34.23
C ARG A 361 28.77 12.91 33.99
N THR A 362 29.61 13.74 34.55
CA THR A 362 29.64 15.19 34.38
C THR A 362 30.61 15.57 33.27
N TYR A 363 30.57 16.83 32.84
CA TYR A 363 31.55 17.38 31.90
C TYR A 363 33.01 17.11 32.31
N LEU A 364 33.33 17.26 33.60
CA LEU A 364 34.68 17.05 34.13
C LEU A 364 35.19 15.61 33.96
N ASP A 365 34.27 14.64 33.92
CA ASP A 365 34.62 13.24 33.69
C ASP A 365 35.06 13.00 32.25
N PHE A 366 34.49 13.75 31.30
CA PHE A 366 34.88 13.71 29.89
C PHE A 366 36.13 14.54 29.61
N GLU A 367 36.29 15.69 30.27
CA GLU A 367 37.47 16.56 30.12
C GLU A 367 38.78 15.84 30.50
N LYS A 368 38.73 15.00 31.55
CA LYS A 368 39.88 14.20 32.01
C LYS A 368 40.11 12.94 31.17
N MET A 369 39.20 12.60 30.26
CA MET A 369 39.27 11.37 29.49
C MET A 369 40.30 11.50 28.35
N LYS A 370 41.23 10.55 28.28
CA LYS A 370 42.20 10.49 27.16
C LYS A 370 41.47 10.12 25.86
N LYS A 371 41.85 10.75 24.75
CA LYS A 371 41.33 10.42 23.41
C LYS A 371 41.48 8.93 23.11
N ASP A 372 40.40 8.29 22.66
CA ASP A 372 40.44 6.89 22.26
C ASP A 372 41.19 6.75 20.92
N LYS A 373 42.35 6.08 20.96
CA LYS A 373 43.18 5.87 19.77
C LYS A 373 42.60 4.79 18.84
N ARG A 374 41.50 4.12 19.18
CA ARG A 374 40.89 3.04 18.38
C ARG A 374 39.92 3.52 17.30
N PHE A 375 39.79 4.82 17.08
CA PHE A 375 38.89 5.43 16.09
C PHE A 375 38.85 4.71 14.72
N LEU A 376 37.68 4.69 14.09
CA LEU A 376 37.50 4.36 12.67
C LEU A 376 37.73 5.60 11.80
N VAL A 377 37.27 6.76 12.27
CA VAL A 377 37.54 8.08 11.69
C VAL A 377 37.93 9.01 12.83
N GLU A 378 39.10 9.62 12.72
CA GLU A 378 39.71 10.47 13.75
C GLU A 378 38.73 11.56 14.20
N ASP A 379 38.52 11.64 15.52
CA ASP A 379 37.63 12.60 16.18
C ASP A 379 36.15 12.56 15.73
N LEU A 380 35.73 11.58 14.93
CA LEU A 380 34.36 11.48 14.40
C LEU A 380 33.67 10.14 14.70
N LEU A 381 34.35 9.01 14.48
CA LEU A 381 33.74 7.69 14.55
C LEU A 381 34.61 6.71 15.33
N TYR A 382 34.03 6.08 16.36
CA TYR A 382 34.73 5.15 17.25
C TYR A 382 34.12 3.73 17.18
N PRO A 383 34.90 2.67 17.40
CA PRO A 383 34.36 1.30 17.43
C PRO A 383 33.28 1.13 18.50
N LYS A 384 32.36 0.17 18.29
CA LYS A 384 31.26 -0.14 19.20
C LYS A 384 30.32 1.05 19.48
N THR A 385 30.16 1.96 18.51
CA THR A 385 29.20 3.06 18.58
C THR A 385 28.16 2.95 17.47
N VAL A 386 26.94 3.41 17.75
CA VAL A 386 25.87 3.60 16.76
C VAL A 386 25.77 5.09 16.50
N ASN A 387 25.86 5.51 15.24
CA ASN A 387 25.81 6.91 14.83
C ASN A 387 24.70 7.11 13.81
N MET A 388 24.02 8.25 13.86
CA MET A 388 22.93 8.60 12.96
C MET A 388 23.30 9.81 12.13
N LEU A 389 23.21 9.70 10.81
CA LEU A 389 23.36 10.83 9.88
C LEU A 389 21.97 11.34 9.49
N PHE A 390 21.66 12.59 9.81
CA PHE A 390 20.35 13.20 9.59
C PHE A 390 20.43 14.54 8.86
N SER A 391 19.51 14.76 7.91
CA SER A 391 19.28 16.02 7.18
C SER A 391 18.00 15.90 6.32
N PRO A 392 17.44 17.00 5.77
CA PRO A 392 16.33 16.94 4.83
C PRO A 392 16.60 16.12 3.55
N PRO A 393 15.59 15.70 2.79
CA PRO A 393 15.76 15.01 1.51
C PRO A 393 16.68 15.77 0.54
N ALA A 394 17.35 15.03 -0.37
CA ALA A 394 18.27 15.55 -1.38
C ALA A 394 19.54 16.27 -0.88
N GLN A 395 19.89 16.15 0.41
CA GLN A 395 21.10 16.76 1.00
C GLN A 395 22.30 15.78 1.05
N PHE A 396 22.48 14.95 0.03
CA PHE A 396 23.66 14.07 -0.18
C PHE A 396 24.04 13.09 0.96
N LYS A 397 23.14 12.78 1.89
CA LYS A 397 23.42 11.85 3.01
C LYS A 397 23.94 10.49 2.56
N SER A 398 23.24 9.86 1.63
CA SER A 398 23.57 8.52 1.15
C SER A 398 24.92 8.55 0.40
N LEU A 399 25.22 9.64 -0.31
CA LEU A 399 26.51 9.84 -0.96
C LEU A 399 27.64 10.05 0.06
N LEU A 400 27.41 10.82 1.12
CA LEU A 400 28.36 11.05 2.20
C LEU A 400 28.64 9.75 2.98
N ALA A 401 27.59 8.98 3.29
CA ALA A 401 27.70 7.68 3.95
C ALA A 401 28.49 6.68 3.08
N LEU A 402 28.24 6.66 1.77
CA LEU A 402 28.98 5.85 0.81
C LEU A 402 30.45 6.27 0.71
N HIS A 403 30.72 7.58 0.68
CA HIS A 403 32.07 8.12 0.70
C HIS A 403 32.81 7.73 1.99
N LEU A 404 32.17 7.89 3.15
CA LEU A 404 32.70 7.46 4.45
C LEU A 404 33.05 5.98 4.46
N ALA A 405 32.11 5.12 4.03
CA ALA A 405 32.29 3.68 3.92
C ALA A 405 33.50 3.33 3.05
N MET A 406 33.63 3.98 1.89
CA MET A 406 34.77 3.77 0.98
C MET A 406 36.10 4.18 1.61
N GLN A 407 36.16 5.32 2.32
CA GLN A 407 37.40 5.78 2.94
C GLN A 407 37.82 4.87 4.11
N VAL A 408 36.88 4.40 4.93
CA VAL A 408 37.16 3.42 5.99
C VAL A 408 37.58 2.07 5.41
N ALA A 409 36.92 1.58 4.35
CA ALA A 409 37.28 0.31 3.71
C ALA A 409 38.68 0.34 3.06
N THR A 410 39.11 1.52 2.60
CA THR A 410 40.40 1.70 1.92
C THR A 410 41.51 2.24 2.83
N GLY A 411 41.19 2.76 4.02
CA GLY A 411 42.14 3.42 4.92
C GLY A 411 42.63 4.80 4.44
N LYS A 412 41.92 5.40 3.48
CA LYS A 412 42.22 6.73 2.94
C LYS A 412 41.55 7.81 3.80
N LYS A 413 42.06 9.05 3.74
CA LYS A 413 41.50 10.15 4.54
C LYS A 413 40.05 10.45 4.16
N PHE A 414 39.20 10.66 5.16
CA PHE A 414 37.82 11.11 4.97
C PHE A 414 37.74 12.60 5.29
N MET A 415 37.52 13.45 4.28
CA MET A 415 37.44 14.91 4.44
C MET A 415 38.63 15.51 5.23
N GLY A 416 39.84 14.98 5.00
CA GLY A 416 41.05 15.40 5.71
C GLY A 416 41.34 14.66 7.03
N LEU A 417 40.34 13.97 7.61
CA LEU A 417 40.47 13.17 8.83
C LEU A 417 41.14 11.83 8.53
N LYS A 418 42.02 11.36 9.43
CA LYS A 418 42.62 10.03 9.31
C LYS A 418 41.55 8.96 9.53
N THR A 419 41.61 7.89 8.75
CA THR A 419 40.77 6.71 8.94
C THR A 419 41.63 5.50 9.27
N LYS A 420 41.04 4.51 9.93
CA LYS A 420 41.64 3.18 10.09
C LYS A 420 40.94 2.20 9.17
N LYS A 421 41.74 1.43 8.42
CA LYS A 421 41.21 0.43 7.50
C LYS A 421 40.43 -0.65 8.27
N TYR A 422 39.17 -0.86 7.90
CA TYR A 422 38.31 -1.87 8.53
C TYR A 422 37.31 -2.44 7.50
N PRO A 423 36.87 -3.70 7.62
CA PRO A 423 35.78 -4.22 6.79
C PRO A 423 34.49 -3.40 6.99
N VAL A 424 33.82 -3.08 5.88
CA VAL A 424 32.57 -2.32 5.87
C VAL A 424 31.51 -3.09 5.12
N LEU A 425 30.35 -3.28 5.74
CA LEU A 425 29.13 -3.76 5.10
C LEU A 425 28.24 -2.55 4.80
N LEU A 426 27.86 -2.37 3.54
CA LEU A 426 26.89 -1.36 3.12
C LEU A 426 25.54 -2.04 2.87
N CYS A 427 24.51 -1.62 3.59
CA CYS A 427 23.13 -2.04 3.37
C CYS A 427 22.33 -0.85 2.86
N ASP A 428 22.06 -0.80 1.56
CA ASP A 428 21.21 0.21 0.93
C ASP A 428 19.90 -0.46 0.49
N LYS A 429 18.77 0.04 0.99
CA LYS A 429 17.42 -0.44 0.62
C LYS A 429 16.70 0.50 -0.34
N GLU A 430 17.27 1.68 -0.61
CA GLU A 430 16.65 2.72 -1.43
C GLU A 430 17.15 2.68 -2.87
N ASN A 431 18.44 2.36 -3.08
CA ASN A 431 19.09 2.42 -4.39
C ASN A 431 19.43 1.02 -4.91
N ASN A 432 19.27 0.80 -6.22
CA ASN A 432 19.75 -0.42 -6.88
C ASN A 432 21.27 -0.42 -7.06
N ASP A 433 21.82 -1.60 -7.38
CA ASP A 433 23.26 -1.82 -7.55
C ASP A 433 23.91 -0.92 -8.61
N GLN A 434 23.17 -0.56 -9.67
CA GLN A 434 23.69 0.26 -10.75
C GLN A 434 23.86 1.73 -10.32
N ILE A 435 22.95 2.27 -9.51
CA ILE A 435 23.07 3.61 -8.91
C ILE A 435 24.25 3.63 -7.94
N ILE A 436 24.36 2.63 -7.08
CA ILE A 436 25.46 2.50 -6.11
C ILE A 436 26.80 2.43 -6.85
N LYS A 437 26.90 1.60 -7.89
CA LYS A 437 28.09 1.48 -8.75
C LYS A 437 28.45 2.83 -9.39
N THR A 438 27.49 3.55 -9.93
CA THR A 438 27.71 4.84 -10.58
C THR A 438 28.24 5.87 -9.58
N ARG A 439 27.63 5.99 -8.39
CA ARG A 439 28.09 6.88 -7.32
C ARG A 439 29.50 6.51 -6.84
N LEU A 440 29.80 5.23 -6.68
CA LEU A 440 31.14 4.76 -6.32
C LEU A 440 32.18 5.16 -7.38
N GLN A 441 31.83 5.10 -8.67
CA GLN A 441 32.71 5.54 -9.74
C GLN A 441 32.95 7.06 -9.71
N SER A 442 31.90 7.86 -9.50
CA SER A 442 32.02 9.32 -9.38
C SER A 442 32.89 9.71 -8.18
N LEU A 443 32.65 9.12 -7.01
CA LEU A 443 33.44 9.34 -5.80
C LEU A 443 34.92 8.99 -5.98
N ARG A 444 35.24 7.93 -6.74
CA ARG A 444 36.62 7.57 -7.08
C ARG A 444 37.29 8.58 -8.01
N LYS A 445 36.52 9.22 -8.89
CA LYS A 445 36.99 10.24 -9.84
C LYS A 445 37.03 11.65 -9.23
N GLY A 446 36.52 11.82 -8.00
CA GLY A 446 36.42 13.14 -7.35
C GLY A 446 35.36 14.06 -7.97
N GLN A 447 34.32 13.46 -8.58
CA GLN A 447 33.22 14.15 -9.27
C GLN A 447 32.00 14.32 -8.37
#